data_AF-F9NV09-F1
#
_entry.id   AF-F9NV09-F1
#
_cell.length_a   1.000
_cell.length_b   1.000
_cell.length_c   1.000
_cell.angle_alpha   90.00
_cell.angle_beta   90.00
_cell.angle_gamma   90.00
#
_symmetry.space_group_name_H-M   'P 1'
#
loop_
_entity.id
_entity.type
_entity.pdbx_description
1 polymer ?
#
loop_
_entity_poly.entity_id
_entity_poly.type
_entity_poly.pdbx_seq_one_letter_code
_entity_poly.pdbx_strand_id
1 'polypeptide(L)' 'MAITLRVDHVNNITLLTEPDTSGKVHDFLADNLSASGFTVTGNAKGSLTFVSNRGDTKGWSGAFTSSDKAAGLTLRHG' A
#
# COMPACT_ATOMS: atom_id res chain seq x y z
N MET A 1 8.66 -16.87 -0.66
CA MET A 1 7.66 -15.79 -0.64
C MET A 1 6.30 -16.37 -0.97
N ALA A 2 5.41 -16.49 0.01
CA ALA A 2 4.02 -16.84 -0.21
C ALA A 2 3.19 -15.56 -0.13
N ILE A 3 2.63 -15.12 -1.27
CA ILE A 3 1.69 -14.01 -1.32
C ILE A 3 0.29 -14.58 -1.06
N THR A 4 -0.38 -14.15 0.02
CA THR A 4 -1.78 -14.50 0.27
C THR A 4 -2.66 -13.30 -0.04
N LEU A 5 -3.35 -13.32 -1.19
CA LEU A 5 -4.33 -12.30 -1.54
C LEU A 5 -5.65 -12.58 -0.81
N ARG A 6 -6.14 -11.62 0.00
CA ARG A 6 -7.50 -11.67 0.56
C ARG A 6 -8.28 -10.45 0.08
N VAL A 7 -9.38 -10.69 -0.63
CA VAL A 7 -10.37 -9.67 -0.99
C VAL A 7 -11.38 -9.61 0.14
N ASP A 8 -11.38 -8.51 0.90
CA ASP A 8 -12.24 -8.33 2.09
C ASP A 8 -13.56 -7.62 1.74
N HIS A 9 -13.58 -6.88 0.63
CA HIS A 9 -14.76 -6.24 0.03
C HIS A 9 -14.51 -5.98 -1.46
N VAL A 10 -15.54 -5.87 -2.31
CA VAL A 10 -15.37 -5.63 -3.78
C VAL A 10 -14.50 -4.39 -4.08
N ASN A 11 -14.48 -3.44 -3.15
CA ASN A 11 -13.73 -2.19 -3.28
C ASN A 11 -12.43 -2.18 -2.45
N ASN A 12 -12.00 -3.31 -1.90
CA ASN A 12 -10.84 -3.38 -1.00
C ASN A 12 -9.92 -4.57 -1.33
N ILE A 13 -8.67 -4.27 -1.69
CA ILE A 13 -7.63 -5.27 -1.97
C ILE A 13 -6.59 -5.16 -0.86
N THR A 14 -6.29 -6.27 -0.15
CA THR A 14 -5.22 -6.31 0.84
C THR A 14 -4.18 -7.37 0.50
N LEU A 15 -2.92 -6.95 0.49
CA LEU A 15 -1.73 -7.78 0.35
C LEU A 15 -1.02 -7.87 1.71
N LEU A 16 -0.79 -9.09 2.20
CA LEU A 16 -0.04 -9.34 3.42
C LEU A 16 1.33 -9.96 3.09
N THR A 17 2.38 -9.44 3.71
CA THR A 17 3.75 -9.96 3.57
C THR A 17 4.39 -10.23 4.92
N GLU A 18 5.42 -11.08 4.92
CA GLU A 18 6.23 -11.39 6.09
C GLU A 18 7.04 -10.16 6.56
N PRO A 19 7.23 -10.00 7.89
CA PRO A 19 7.82 -8.80 8.49
C PRO A 19 9.24 -8.50 8.01
N ASP A 20 9.99 -9.53 7.64
CA ASP A 20 11.38 -9.50 7.15
C ASP A 20 11.55 -8.59 5.92
N THR A 21 10.46 -8.33 5.21
CA THR A 21 10.44 -7.50 3.99
C THR A 21 9.80 -6.14 4.19
N SER A 22 9.26 -5.86 5.38
CA SER A 22 8.43 -4.68 5.66
C SER A 22 9.13 -3.34 5.37
N GLY A 23 10.36 -3.15 5.86
CA GLY A 23 11.13 -1.93 5.60
C GLY A 23 11.45 -1.73 4.13
N LYS A 24 11.81 -2.81 3.42
CA LYS A 24 12.09 -2.74 1.98
C LYS A 24 10.85 -2.42 1.16
N VAL A 25 9.68 -2.95 1.56
CA VAL A 25 8.41 -2.65 0.89
C VAL A 25 8.00 -1.20 1.16
N HIS A 26 8.17 -0.70 2.39
CA HIS A 26 7.95 0.70 2.70
C HIS A 26 8.77 1.62 1.80
N ASP A 27 10.09 1.42 1.77
CA ASP A 27 11.00 2.28 1.00
C ASP A 27 10.72 2.18 -0.50
N PHE A 28 10.48 0.96 -1.00
CA PHE A 28 10.05 0.75 -2.39
C PHE A 28 8.77 1.53 -2.73
N LEU A 29 7.75 1.48 -1.86
CA LEU A 29 6.51 2.22 -2.09
C LEU A 29 6.73 3.73 -2.03
N ALA A 30 7.47 4.22 -1.03
CA ALA A 30 7.78 5.64 -0.90
C ALA A 30 8.48 6.20 -2.16
N ASP A 31 9.38 5.42 -2.77
CA ASP A 31 10.14 5.83 -3.94
C ASP A 31 9.35 5.71 -5.27
N ASN A 32 8.42 4.75 -5.37
CA ASN A 32 7.80 4.38 -6.65
C ASN A 32 6.34 4.80 -6.81
N LEU A 33 5.64 5.19 -5.72
CA LEU A 33 4.22 5.56 -5.79
C LEU A 33 3.97 6.77 -6.71
N SER A 34 4.86 7.76 -6.67
CA SER A 34 4.77 8.96 -7.52
C SER A 34 4.84 8.62 -9.01
N ALA A 35 5.82 7.81 -9.41
CA ALA A 35 5.98 7.32 -10.78
C ALA A 35 4.79 6.45 -11.24
N SER A 36 4.10 5.80 -10.29
CA SER A 36 2.92 4.98 -10.55
C SER A 36 1.62 5.79 -10.66
N GLY A 37 1.66 7.11 -10.43
CA GLY A 37 0.49 7.98 -10.48
C GLY A 37 -0.30 8.03 -9.16
N PHE A 38 0.40 7.89 -8.04
CA PHE A 38 -0.14 8.12 -6.71
C PHE A 38 0.61 9.27 -6.04
N THR A 39 -0.11 10.08 -5.28
CA THR A 39 0.46 11.09 -4.39
C THR A 39 0.48 10.55 -2.98
N VAL A 40 1.65 10.51 -2.35
CA VAL A 40 1.79 10.20 -0.92
C VAL A 40 1.21 11.34 -0.11
N THR A 41 0.25 11.04 0.76
CA THR A 41 -0.43 12.01 1.64
C THR A 41 0.00 11.88 3.10
N GLY A 42 0.67 10.79 3.45
CA GLY A 42 1.29 10.57 4.76
C GLY A 42 2.44 9.59 4.66
N ASN A 43 3.54 9.87 5.36
CA ASN A 43 4.72 9.03 5.43
C ASN A 43 5.28 9.09 6.86
N ALA A 44 5.26 7.94 7.53
CA ALA A 44 5.84 7.75 8.84
C ALA A 44 6.58 6.41 8.85
N LYS A 45 7.47 6.19 9.83
CA LYS A 45 8.25 4.95 9.91
C LYS A 45 7.32 3.72 9.90
N GLY A 46 7.39 2.96 8.81
CA GLY A 46 6.61 1.73 8.64
C GLY A 46 5.14 1.95 8.28
N SER A 47 4.73 3.17 7.90
CA SER A 47 3.35 3.49 7.51
C SER A 47 3.30 4.53 6.39
N LEU A 48 2.51 4.28 5.36
CA LEU A 48 2.27 5.21 4.24
C LEU A 48 0.78 5.32 3.98
N THR A 49 0.33 6.51 3.60
CA THR A 49 -0.98 6.73 2.99
C THR A 49 -0.81 7.48 1.68
N PHE A 50 -1.61 7.13 0.69
CA PHE A 50 -1.50 7.70 -0.65
C PHE A 50 -2.83 7.67 -1.40
N VAL A 51 -2.98 8.55 -2.38
CA VAL A 51 -4.18 8.67 -3.21
C VAL A 51 -3.81 8.70 -4.69
N SER A 52 -4.66 8.15 -5.55
CA SER A 52 -4.41 8.25 -6.99
C SER A 52 -4.51 9.70 -7.45
N ASN A 53 -3.59 10.09 -8.34
CA ASN A 53 -3.63 11.36 -9.04
C ASN A 53 -3.89 11.19 -10.55
N ARG A 54 -4.13 9.96 -11.03
CA ARG A 54 -4.47 9.68 -12.43
C ARG A 54 -5.98 9.72 -12.66
N GLY A 55 -6.38 10.07 -13.89
CA GLY A 55 -7.79 10.12 -14.28
C GLY A 55 -8.46 8.73 -14.30
N ASP A 56 -7.75 7.70 -14.75
CA ASP A 56 -8.24 6.33 -14.89
C ASP A 56 -8.33 5.55 -13.57
N THR A 57 -7.59 5.97 -12.55
CA THR A 57 -7.63 5.40 -11.20
C THR A 57 -8.11 6.40 -10.16
N LYS A 58 -8.83 7.44 -10.58
CA LYS A 58 -9.44 8.42 -9.66
C LYS A 58 -10.40 7.72 -8.69
N GLY A 59 -10.34 8.12 -7.41
CA GLY A 59 -11.12 7.49 -6.34
C GLY A 59 -10.41 6.33 -5.65
N TRP A 60 -9.27 5.86 -6.18
CA TRP A 60 -8.42 4.92 -5.46
C TRP A 60 -7.56 5.63 -4.41
N SER A 61 -7.50 5.01 -3.24
CA SER A 61 -6.64 5.37 -2.11
C SER A 61 -5.95 4.12 -1.61
N GLY A 62 -4.78 4.28 -0.99
CA GLY A 62 -4.08 3.15 -0.41
C GLY A 62 -3.39 3.50 0.89
N ALA A 63 -3.13 2.46 1.66
CA ALA A 63 -2.40 2.52 2.91
C ALA A 63 -1.44 1.34 3.01
N PHE A 64 -0.23 1.60 3.44
CA PHE A 64 0.73 0.57 3.87
C PHE A 64 0.94 0.71 5.36
N THR A 65 1.01 -0.40 6.08
CA THR A 65 1.38 -0.42 7.49
C THR A 65 2.18 -1.67 7.78
N SER A 66 3.20 -1.54 8.61
CA SER A 66 4.08 -2.63 9.01
C SER A 66 4.32 -2.66 10.51
N SER A 67 4.66 -3.84 10.98
CA SER A 67 5.07 -4.15 12.34
C SER A 67 6.14 -5.25 12.30
N ASP A 68 6.73 -5.55 13.46
CA ASP A 68 7.70 -6.65 13.61
C ASP A 68 7.11 -8.04 13.30
N LYS A 69 5.79 -8.14 13.10
CA LYS A 69 5.09 -9.42 12.85
C LYS A 69 4.52 -9.57 11.45
N ALA A 70 4.23 -8.48 10.75
CA ALA A 70 3.63 -8.48 9.42
C ALA A 70 3.67 -7.10 8.78
N ALA A 71 3.53 -7.06 7.46
CA ALA A 71 3.22 -5.86 6.71
C ALA A 71 1.94 -6.05 5.87
N GLY A 72 1.17 -4.99 5.73
CA GLY A 72 -0.07 -4.94 4.97
C GLY A 72 -0.08 -3.75 4.03
N LEU A 73 -0.46 -4.00 2.78
CA LEU A 73 -0.77 -2.98 1.78
C LEU A 73 -2.24 -3.12 1.40
N THR A 74 -2.97 -2.03 1.51
CA THR A 74 -4.40 -1.98 1.20
C THR A 74 -4.66 -0.94 0.12
N LEU A 75 -5.49 -1.28 -0.86
CA LEU A 75 -6.03 -0.38 -1.87
C LEU A 75 -7.55 -0.38 -1.78
N ARG A 76 -8.13 0.81 -1.66
CA ARG A 76 -9.58 1.01 -1.57
C ARG A 76 -10.08 1.99 -2.61
N HIS A 77 -11.18 1.65 -3.27
CA HIS A 77 -11.94 2.57 -4.12
C HIS A 77 -13.13 3.18 -3.34
N GLY A 78 -13.31 4.50 -3.47
CA GLY A 78 -14.32 5.29 -2.78
C GLY A 78 -15.55 5.59 -3.63
#